data_AF-A0A6J1C3C5-F1
#
_entry.id   AF-A0A6J1C3C5-F1
#
_cell.length_a   1.000
_cell.length_b   1.000
_cell.length_c   1.000
_cell.angle_alpha   90.00
_cell.angle_beta   90.00
_cell.angle_gamma   90.00
#
_symmetry.space_group_name_H-M   'P 1'
#
loop_
_entity.id
_entity.type
_entity.pdbx_description
1 polymer ?
#
loop_
_entity_poly.entity_id
_entity_poly.type
_entity_poly.pdbx_seq_one_letter_code
_entity_poly.pdbx_strand_id
1 'polypeptide(L)'
;MPMFHLRRHYRNLLPLTVVDGTTPPPEHRLTKELKLYAIGLRSINLPLLKEVDKYFDVSVIMEKAGYIGSYTRRTGDAIDGCAIFWKADKFRLIDEESIKFKRFNLRDNVAQLSVLEMSKAKSRKLLIGNIHVLYNPSRGDVKLGQIRYLLSRAEILSQKWSNLPFVLAGDFNSTPESAIYKFLSSSELSIMSYDRRELSGQSGCHPAEVLGVKKESWRPFYCWGRQTKSSWSDEEIKAATGSADCQVVGNPFRLTSSYATLKGPSNTRGSSGEPLATSYHEKFLGTVDYIWYSDGLVPTRVVDTVPIDILLRTGGLPCEKVGSDHLALVSEIAFTTTSEESK
;
A
#
# COMPACT_ATOMS: atom_id res chain seq x y z
N MET A 1 1.72 -47.85 -1.82
CA MET A 1 2.88 -47.21 -1.17
C MET A 1 3.43 -46.15 -2.11
N PRO A 2 3.64 -44.89 -1.71
CA PRO A 2 2.97 -44.07 -0.69
C PRO A 2 2.32 -42.82 -1.37
N MET A 3 1.00 -42.63 -1.48
CA MET A 3 0.03 -42.21 -0.44
C MET A 3 0.64 -41.85 0.92
N PHE A 4 0.21 -40.69 1.45
CA PHE A 4 0.57 -40.05 2.74
C PHE A 4 1.81 -39.12 2.73
N HIS A 5 1.63 -37.86 2.26
CA HIS A 5 2.21 -36.69 2.98
C HIS A 5 1.62 -35.30 2.62
N LEU A 6 0.70 -35.17 1.67
CA LEU A 6 0.10 -33.86 1.30
C LEU A 6 -1.18 -33.46 2.07
N ARG A 7 -1.37 -33.92 3.31
CA ARG A 7 -2.56 -33.58 4.13
C ARG A 7 -2.33 -32.56 5.26
N ARG A 8 -1.19 -31.84 5.29
CA ARG A 8 -0.87 -30.88 6.37
C ARG A 8 -0.63 -29.41 5.98
N HIS A 9 -0.70 -29.03 4.70
CA HIS A 9 -0.38 -27.64 4.28
C HIS A 9 -1.51 -26.82 3.63
N TYR A 10 -2.75 -27.33 3.54
CA TYR A 10 -3.83 -26.63 2.82
C TYR A 10 -5.15 -26.60 3.58
N ARG A 11 -5.14 -26.09 4.83
CA ARG A 11 -6.37 -25.88 5.62
C ARG A 11 -6.82 -24.41 5.75
N ASN A 12 -6.08 -23.44 5.21
CA ASN A 12 -6.35 -22.00 5.41
C ASN A 12 -6.48 -21.14 4.14
N LEU A 13 -6.75 -21.75 2.98
CA LEU A 13 -7.36 -21.01 1.87
C LEU A 13 -8.85 -21.32 1.92
N LEU A 14 -9.69 -20.38 2.37
CA LEU A 14 -11.11 -20.54 2.13
C LEU A 14 -11.38 -20.41 0.63
N PRO A 15 -12.15 -21.33 0.06
CA PRO A 15 -12.34 -21.44 -1.37
C PRO A 15 -13.23 -20.32 -1.91
N LEU A 16 -12.83 -19.83 -3.09
CA LEU A 16 -13.73 -19.40 -4.16
C LEU A 16 -15.07 -20.15 -4.06
N THR A 17 -16.14 -19.43 -3.75
CA THR A 17 -17.49 -19.99 -3.79
C THR A 17 -18.07 -19.74 -5.18
N VAL A 18 -18.35 -20.81 -5.91
CA VAL A 18 -19.24 -20.79 -7.08
C VAL A 18 -20.64 -20.45 -6.55
N VAL A 19 -21.30 -19.45 -7.12
CA VAL A 19 -22.73 -19.21 -6.91
C VAL A 19 -23.39 -19.19 -8.28
N ASP A 20 -24.33 -20.11 -8.46
CA ASP A 20 -25.13 -20.30 -9.67
C ASP A 20 -25.95 -19.04 -10.01
N GLY A 21 -26.24 -18.89 -11.29
CA GLY A 21 -26.63 -17.65 -11.94
C GLY A 21 -27.94 -17.06 -11.43
N THR A 22 -27.83 -16.04 -10.59
CA THR A 22 -28.70 -14.85 -10.59
C THR A 22 -27.90 -13.69 -10.01
N THR A 23 -27.66 -12.65 -10.81
CA THR A 23 -26.90 -11.45 -10.43
C THR A 23 -27.67 -10.64 -9.38
N PRO A 24 -27.20 -10.51 -8.12
CA PRO A 24 -27.85 -9.64 -7.14
C PRO A 24 -27.44 -8.18 -7.38
N PRO A 25 -28.25 -7.22 -6.91
CA PRO A 25 -27.99 -5.79 -7.04
C PRO A 25 -26.69 -5.34 -6.32
N PRO A 26 -26.10 -4.18 -6.70
CA PRO A 26 -24.76 -3.75 -6.28
C PRO A 26 -24.52 -3.73 -4.77
N GLU A 27 -25.53 -3.38 -3.96
CA GLU A 27 -25.41 -3.31 -2.49
C GLU A 27 -25.14 -4.66 -1.82
N HIS A 28 -25.52 -5.77 -2.46
CA HIS A 28 -25.26 -7.12 -1.96
C HIS A 28 -23.85 -7.64 -2.27
N ARG A 29 -23.08 -6.99 -3.16
CA ARG A 29 -21.70 -7.39 -3.47
C ARG A 29 -20.74 -6.97 -2.36
N LEU A 30 -20.79 -5.71 -1.91
CA LEU A 30 -20.00 -5.20 -0.78
C LEU A 30 -20.22 -6.01 0.51
N THR A 31 -21.47 -6.36 0.84
CA THR A 31 -21.78 -7.15 2.04
C THR A 31 -21.37 -8.62 1.93
N LYS A 32 -21.35 -9.23 0.73
CA LYS A 32 -20.85 -10.60 0.53
C LYS A 32 -19.32 -10.64 0.56
N GLU A 33 -18.66 -9.69 -0.08
CA GLU A 33 -17.20 -9.59 -0.02
C GLU A 33 -16.72 -9.29 1.40
N LEU A 34 -17.32 -8.33 2.10
CA LEU A 34 -16.98 -8.04 3.50
C LEU A 34 -17.19 -9.26 4.42
N LYS A 35 -18.14 -10.17 4.12
CA LYS A 35 -18.33 -11.43 4.87
C LYS A 35 -17.25 -12.47 4.57
N LEU A 36 -16.81 -12.63 3.32
CA LEU A 36 -15.68 -13.50 2.95
C LEU A 36 -14.35 -12.92 3.45
N TYR A 37 -14.16 -11.60 3.34
CA TYR A 37 -13.10 -10.84 3.98
C TYR A 37 -13.13 -11.07 5.48
N ALA A 38 -14.27 -10.97 6.18
CA ALA A 38 -14.34 -11.15 7.63
C ALA A 38 -13.82 -12.51 8.13
N ILE A 39 -13.86 -13.58 7.33
CA ILE A 39 -13.32 -14.89 7.72
C ILE A 39 -11.79 -14.94 7.50
N GLY A 40 -11.29 -14.43 6.37
CA GLY A 40 -9.84 -14.32 6.12
C GLY A 40 -9.15 -13.24 6.97
N LEU A 41 -9.89 -12.19 7.34
CA LEU A 41 -9.44 -11.10 8.19
C LEU A 41 -9.17 -11.61 9.59
N ARG A 42 -9.89 -12.62 10.14
CA ARG A 42 -9.67 -13.09 11.52
C ARG A 42 -8.20 -13.38 11.88
N SER A 43 -7.38 -13.78 10.90
CA SER A 43 -5.93 -13.99 11.06
C SER A 43 -5.07 -12.72 10.93
N ILE A 44 -5.57 -11.67 10.30
CA ILE A 44 -4.88 -10.39 10.10
C ILE A 44 -4.97 -9.53 11.37
N ASN A 45 -3.83 -9.02 11.82
CA ASN A 45 -3.78 -8.24 13.05
C ASN A 45 -4.15 -6.77 12.84
N LEU A 46 -3.72 -6.19 11.71
CA LEU A 46 -3.78 -4.76 11.40
C LEU A 46 -4.26 -4.52 9.95
N PRO A 47 -5.56 -4.61 9.62
CA PRO A 47 -6.07 -4.28 8.30
C PRO A 47 -6.00 -2.76 8.03
N LEU A 48 -5.34 -2.36 6.93
CA LEU A 48 -5.24 -0.97 6.47
C LEU A 48 -6.00 -0.83 5.15
N LEU A 49 -7.10 -0.06 5.16
CA LEU A 49 -8.02 0.07 4.04
C LEU A 49 -7.98 1.48 3.44
N LYS A 50 -8.22 1.57 2.14
CA LYS A 50 -8.39 2.79 1.36
C LYS A 50 -9.75 2.71 0.65
N GLU A 51 -10.24 3.85 0.18
CA GLU A 51 -11.54 3.99 -0.52
C GLU A 51 -12.75 3.50 0.30
N VAL A 52 -12.71 3.70 1.62
CA VAL A 52 -13.81 3.30 2.51
C VAL A 52 -14.90 4.38 2.55
N ASP A 53 -16.02 4.16 1.87
CA ASP A 53 -17.17 5.07 1.77
C ASP A 53 -18.28 4.82 2.82
N LYS A 54 -18.55 3.56 3.16
CA LYS A 54 -19.53 3.12 4.16
C LYS A 54 -18.86 2.67 5.46
N TYR A 55 -18.04 3.55 6.06
CA TYR A 55 -17.21 3.20 7.22
C TYR A 55 -18.01 2.57 8.37
N PHE A 56 -19.19 3.10 8.71
CA PHE A 56 -20.00 2.56 9.82
C PHE A 56 -20.50 1.14 9.57
N ASP A 57 -20.86 0.80 8.34
CA ASP A 57 -21.25 -0.57 7.99
C ASP A 57 -20.04 -1.53 8.10
N VAL A 58 -18.88 -1.07 7.63
CA VAL A 58 -17.62 -1.81 7.74
C VAL A 58 -17.23 -1.96 9.21
N SER A 59 -17.33 -0.92 10.02
CA SER A 59 -16.93 -0.95 11.44
C SER A 59 -17.75 -1.95 12.23
N VAL A 60 -19.06 -2.05 12.00
CA VAL A 60 -19.92 -3.05 12.64
C VAL A 60 -19.49 -4.48 12.30
N ILE A 61 -19.04 -4.73 11.06
CA ILE A 61 -18.53 -6.05 10.65
C ILE A 61 -17.18 -6.33 11.31
N MET A 62 -16.30 -5.33 11.37
CA MET A 62 -14.98 -5.42 11.97
C MET A 62 -15.05 -5.62 13.49
N GLU A 63 -15.94 -4.92 14.19
CA GLU A 63 -16.20 -5.08 15.62
C GLU A 63 -16.66 -6.50 15.97
N LYS A 64 -17.59 -7.05 15.18
CA LYS A 64 -18.01 -8.46 15.32
C LYS A 64 -16.86 -9.46 15.09
N ALA A 65 -15.81 -9.06 14.37
CA ALA A 65 -14.60 -9.84 14.17
C ALA A 65 -13.48 -9.53 15.20
N GLY A 66 -13.77 -8.72 16.23
CA GLY A 66 -12.85 -8.40 17.33
C GLY A 66 -11.87 -7.26 17.03
N TYR A 67 -12.18 -6.42 16.05
CA TYR A 67 -11.40 -5.23 15.75
C TYR A 67 -12.00 -4.00 16.39
N ILE A 68 -11.15 -3.03 16.63
CA ILE A 68 -11.50 -1.62 16.74
C ILE A 68 -10.73 -0.87 15.65
N GLY A 69 -11.17 0.32 15.28
CA GLY A 69 -10.54 1.05 14.19
C GLY A 69 -10.75 2.54 14.23
N SER A 70 -9.95 3.24 13.42
CA SER A 70 -10.02 4.67 13.19
C SER A 70 -10.20 4.95 11.70
N TYR A 71 -10.87 6.06 11.38
CA TYR A 71 -11.21 6.44 10.02
C TYR A 71 -10.96 7.92 9.77
N THR A 72 -10.41 8.21 8.59
CA THR A 72 -10.25 9.57 8.10
C THR A 72 -10.84 9.66 6.70
N ARG A 73 -11.97 10.36 6.59
CA ARG A 73 -12.58 10.71 5.30
C ARG A 73 -11.71 11.70 4.55
N ARG A 74 -11.62 11.54 3.22
CA ARG A 74 -11.08 12.55 2.31
C ARG A 74 -11.80 13.89 2.48
N THR A 75 -11.12 14.99 2.15
CA THR A 75 -11.76 16.31 2.18
C THR A 75 -12.52 16.59 0.88
N GLY A 76 -13.19 17.74 0.80
CA GLY A 76 -14.02 18.07 -0.37
C GLY A 76 -15.27 17.19 -0.43
N ASP A 77 -15.70 16.87 -1.65
CA ASP A 77 -16.96 16.15 -1.90
C ASP A 77 -16.80 14.62 -1.89
N ALA A 78 -15.57 14.13 -1.74
CA ALA A 78 -15.28 12.70 -1.68
C ALA A 78 -16.02 12.04 -0.51
N ILE A 79 -16.63 10.88 -0.79
CA ILE A 79 -17.41 10.14 0.20
C ILE A 79 -16.64 9.07 0.96
N ASP A 80 -15.45 8.76 0.46
CA ASP A 80 -14.56 7.72 0.93
C ASP A 80 -13.36 8.25 1.74
N GLY A 81 -12.56 7.34 2.27
CA GLY A 81 -11.40 7.66 3.10
C GLY A 81 -10.50 6.46 3.38
N CYS A 82 -9.60 6.65 4.33
CA CYS A 82 -8.71 5.61 4.84
C CYS A 82 -9.20 5.11 6.20
N ALA A 83 -9.06 3.81 6.46
CA ALA A 83 -9.33 3.21 7.77
C ALA A 83 -8.15 2.33 8.21
N ILE A 84 -7.82 2.38 9.50
CA ILE A 84 -6.92 1.43 10.16
C ILE A 84 -7.73 0.66 11.18
N PHE A 85 -7.70 -0.66 11.11
CA PHE A 85 -8.28 -1.53 12.12
C PHE A 85 -7.18 -2.31 12.84
N TRP A 86 -7.41 -2.64 14.12
CA TRP A 86 -6.52 -3.50 14.90
C TRP A 86 -7.29 -4.41 15.84
N LYS A 87 -6.75 -5.60 16.07
CA LYS A 87 -7.29 -6.58 17.02
C LYS A 87 -7.26 -6.01 18.45
N ALA A 88 -8.44 -5.83 19.06
CA ALA A 88 -8.58 -5.18 20.36
C ALA A 88 -7.88 -5.96 21.50
N ASP A 89 -7.77 -7.28 21.37
CA ASP A 89 -7.08 -8.16 22.33
C ASP A 89 -5.54 -8.16 22.16
N LYS A 90 -5.02 -7.65 21.03
CA LYS A 90 -3.59 -7.67 20.69
C LYS A 90 -2.93 -6.31 20.73
N PHE A 91 -3.67 -5.23 20.49
CA PHE A 91 -3.11 -3.88 20.42
C PHE A 91 -3.93 -2.88 21.19
N ARG A 92 -3.24 -1.92 21.80
CA ARG A 92 -3.80 -0.73 22.40
C ARG A 92 -3.33 0.49 21.62
N LEU A 93 -4.27 1.35 21.22
CA LEU A 93 -3.94 2.64 20.62
C LEU A 93 -3.39 3.59 21.68
N ILE A 94 -2.24 4.19 21.42
CA ILE A 94 -1.54 5.09 22.35
C ILE A 94 -1.57 6.54 21.85
N ASP A 95 -1.42 6.72 20.54
CA ASP A 95 -1.40 8.04 19.89
C ASP A 95 -1.88 7.89 18.45
N GLU A 96 -2.49 8.93 17.89
CA GLU A 96 -2.91 8.93 16.49
C GLU A 96 -2.86 10.32 15.87
N GLU A 97 -2.67 10.36 14.56
CA GLU A 97 -2.74 11.58 13.77
C GLU A 97 -3.48 11.33 12.46
N SER A 98 -4.50 12.15 12.19
CA SER A 98 -5.20 12.19 10.91
C SER A 98 -4.69 13.35 10.06
N ILE A 99 -4.11 13.06 8.89
CA ILE A 99 -3.55 14.06 7.99
C ILE A 99 -4.54 14.35 6.86
N LYS A 100 -4.91 15.62 6.73
CA LYS A 100 -5.74 16.14 5.62
C LYS A 100 -4.89 17.03 4.74
N PHE A 101 -4.45 16.51 3.59
CA PHE A 101 -3.46 17.18 2.73
C PHE A 101 -3.94 18.50 2.14
N LYS A 102 -5.27 18.73 2.08
CA LYS A 102 -5.86 20.00 1.61
C LYS A 102 -5.35 21.20 2.39
N ARG A 103 -5.06 21.04 3.69
CA ARG A 103 -4.52 22.11 4.55
C ARG A 103 -3.14 22.61 4.09
N PHE A 104 -2.45 21.83 3.27
CA PHE A 104 -1.12 22.12 2.73
C PHE A 104 -1.14 22.33 1.21
N ASN A 105 -2.32 22.58 0.63
CA ASN A 105 -2.52 22.69 -0.83
C ASN A 105 -2.14 21.43 -1.61
N LEU A 106 -2.13 20.27 -0.95
CA LEU A 106 -1.74 18.97 -1.53
C LEU A 106 -2.97 18.11 -1.86
N ARG A 107 -4.04 18.73 -2.38
CA ARG A 107 -5.31 18.07 -2.76
C ARG A 107 -6.07 17.41 -1.60
N ASP A 108 -7.19 16.78 -1.89
CA ASP A 108 -8.15 16.30 -0.90
C ASP A 108 -7.82 14.91 -0.30
N ASN A 109 -6.69 14.32 -0.68
CA ASN A 109 -6.19 13.07 -0.14
C ASN A 109 -5.96 13.14 1.38
N VAL A 110 -5.86 11.97 2.01
CA VAL A 110 -5.65 11.82 3.45
C VAL A 110 -4.65 10.72 3.76
N ALA A 111 -4.11 10.77 4.97
CA ALA A 111 -3.30 9.72 5.56
C ALA A 111 -3.60 9.60 7.06
N GLN A 112 -3.20 8.48 7.65
CA GLN A 112 -3.34 8.18 9.07
C GLN A 112 -2.01 7.70 9.63
N LEU A 113 -1.71 8.11 10.87
CA LEU A 113 -0.64 7.57 11.69
C LEU A 113 -1.24 7.06 13.00
N SER A 114 -0.83 5.89 13.46
CA SER A 114 -1.28 5.30 14.72
C SER A 114 -0.10 4.66 15.45
N VAL A 115 0.10 5.02 16.71
CA VAL A 115 1.05 4.38 17.61
C VAL A 115 0.31 3.29 18.36
N LEU A 116 0.69 2.04 18.11
CA LEU A 116 0.08 0.87 18.73
C LEU A 116 1.05 0.23 19.72
N GLU A 117 0.55 -0.17 20.88
CA GLU A 117 1.28 -0.97 21.87
C GLU A 117 0.77 -2.41 21.84
N MET A 118 1.68 -3.39 21.84
CA MET A 118 1.31 -4.80 21.88
C MET A 118 0.85 -5.21 23.29
N SER A 119 -0.38 -5.75 23.41
CA SER A 119 -0.97 -6.12 24.70
C SER A 119 -0.16 -7.16 25.48
N LYS A 120 0.43 -8.14 24.77
CA LYS A 120 1.24 -9.22 25.38
C LYS A 120 2.71 -8.85 25.60
N ALA A 121 3.16 -7.72 25.05
CA ALA A 121 4.52 -7.23 25.16
C ALA A 121 4.49 -5.71 25.27
N LYS A 122 4.07 -5.18 26.42
CA LYS A 122 3.76 -3.75 26.62
C LYS A 122 4.95 -2.81 26.34
N SER A 123 6.18 -3.33 26.38
CA SER A 123 7.39 -2.60 25.96
C SER A 123 7.45 -2.38 24.44
N ARG A 124 6.82 -3.25 23.64
CA ARG A 124 6.85 -3.20 22.18
C ARG A 124 5.73 -2.33 21.63
N LYS A 125 6.15 -1.24 21.01
CA LYS A 125 5.31 -0.27 20.31
C LYS A 125 5.73 -0.20 18.85
N LEU A 126 4.78 0.11 17.97
CA LEU A 126 5.04 0.34 16.56
C LEU A 126 4.22 1.52 16.05
N LEU A 127 4.83 2.28 15.14
CA LEU A 127 4.14 3.30 14.38
C LEU A 127 3.58 2.67 13.10
N ILE A 128 2.29 2.88 12.85
CA ILE A 128 1.58 2.41 11.66
C ILE A 128 1.16 3.62 10.84
N GLY A 129 1.48 3.63 9.55
CA GLY A 129 1.03 4.62 8.59
C GLY A 129 0.12 4.00 7.52
N ASN A 130 -0.96 4.69 7.18
CA ASN A 130 -1.84 4.37 6.07
C ASN A 130 -2.03 5.59 5.16
N ILE A 131 -1.85 5.45 3.86
CA ILE A 131 -1.98 6.56 2.91
C ILE A 131 -2.67 6.15 1.61
N HIS A 132 -3.45 7.07 1.04
CA HIS A 132 -3.92 7.00 -0.34
C HIS A 132 -3.44 8.25 -1.10
N VAL A 133 -2.35 8.09 -1.84
CA VAL A 133 -1.68 9.16 -2.59
C VAL A 133 -2.50 9.56 -3.81
N LEU A 134 -2.37 10.81 -4.25
CA LEU A 134 -3.06 11.35 -5.43
C LEU A 134 -2.91 10.43 -6.67
N TYR A 135 -4.01 10.13 -7.34
CA TYR A 135 -4.02 9.30 -8.55
C TYR A 135 -3.30 9.96 -9.75
N ASN A 136 -3.61 11.23 -10.06
CA ASN A 136 -3.20 11.90 -11.30
C ASN A 136 -1.71 11.65 -11.66
N PRO A 137 -1.42 10.90 -12.74
CA PRO A 137 -0.05 10.49 -13.11
C PRO A 137 0.92 11.65 -13.24
N SER A 138 0.46 12.79 -13.80
CA SER A 138 1.28 13.95 -14.13
C SER A 138 1.52 14.92 -12.96
N ARG A 139 1.04 14.59 -11.76
CA ARG A 139 1.16 15.42 -10.54
C ARG A 139 2.12 14.82 -9.51
N GLY A 140 3.28 14.37 -9.97
CA GLY A 140 4.33 13.83 -9.13
C GLY A 140 4.82 14.80 -8.05
N ASP A 141 4.75 16.10 -8.31
CA ASP A 141 4.98 17.18 -7.35
C ASP A 141 4.10 17.04 -6.10
N VAL A 142 2.80 16.84 -6.29
CA VAL A 142 1.84 16.67 -5.19
C VAL A 142 2.02 15.32 -4.50
N LYS A 143 2.25 14.25 -5.27
CA LYS A 143 2.45 12.90 -4.71
C LYS A 143 3.65 12.86 -3.78
N LEU A 144 4.79 13.39 -4.23
CA LEU A 144 6.01 13.49 -3.43
C LEU A 144 5.78 14.37 -2.19
N GLY A 145 5.07 15.49 -2.34
CA GLY A 145 4.69 16.35 -1.22
C GLY A 145 3.86 15.65 -0.16
N GLN A 146 2.85 14.86 -0.56
CA GLN A 146 2.00 14.08 0.35
C GLN A 146 2.82 13.05 1.13
N ILE A 147 3.66 12.29 0.44
CA ILE A 147 4.51 11.26 1.04
C ILE A 147 5.52 11.89 1.99
N ARG A 148 6.26 12.91 1.55
CA ARG A 148 7.22 13.66 2.38
C ARG A 148 6.57 14.20 3.65
N TYR A 149 5.40 14.82 3.52
CA TYR A 149 4.69 15.37 4.67
C TYR A 149 4.31 14.26 5.67
N LEU A 150 3.75 13.15 5.20
CA LEU A 150 3.46 11.99 6.06
C LEU A 150 4.71 11.49 6.79
N LEU A 151 5.83 11.32 6.08
CA LEU A 151 7.09 10.85 6.66
C LEU A 151 7.62 11.81 7.74
N SER A 152 7.49 13.13 7.53
CA SER A 152 7.90 14.13 8.54
C SER A 152 7.06 14.06 9.82
N ARG A 153 5.75 13.80 9.69
CA ARG A 153 4.86 13.62 10.85
C ARG A 153 5.14 12.28 11.55
N ALA A 154 5.41 11.25 10.77
CA ALA A 154 5.81 9.94 11.28
C ALA A 154 7.12 10.02 12.08
N GLU A 155 8.10 10.81 11.63
CA GLU A 155 9.37 11.02 12.34
C GLU A 155 9.14 11.66 13.71
N ILE A 156 8.33 12.72 13.76
CA ILE A 156 7.98 13.40 15.02
C ILE A 156 7.30 12.44 16.00
N LEU A 157 6.35 11.62 15.53
CA LEU A 157 5.68 10.62 16.38
C LEU A 157 6.64 9.50 16.80
N SER A 158 7.48 9.01 15.90
CA SER A 158 8.48 7.98 16.20
C SER A 158 9.43 8.46 17.30
N GLN A 159 9.98 9.67 17.18
CA GLN A 159 10.88 10.27 18.17
C GLN A 159 10.18 10.50 19.52
N LYS A 160 8.94 11.01 19.50
CA LYS A 160 8.12 11.22 20.71
C LYS A 160 7.96 9.92 21.53
N TRP A 161 7.88 8.78 20.85
CA TRP A 161 7.64 7.48 21.47
C TRP A 161 8.88 6.58 21.48
N SER A 162 10.07 7.16 21.63
CA SER A 162 11.35 6.44 21.78
C SER A 162 11.84 5.76 20.50
N ASN A 163 11.83 6.50 19.39
CA ASN A 163 12.31 6.07 18.07
C ASN A 163 11.65 4.78 17.59
N LEU A 164 10.31 4.79 17.55
CA LEU A 164 9.54 3.61 17.16
C LEU A 164 9.87 3.13 15.74
N PRO A 165 9.91 1.81 15.53
CA PRO A 165 9.89 1.25 14.19
C PRO A 165 8.58 1.58 13.50
N PHE A 166 8.65 1.76 12.18
CA PHE A 166 7.57 2.25 11.34
C PHE A 166 7.17 1.22 10.28
N VAL A 167 5.88 0.93 10.19
CA VAL A 167 5.26 0.24 9.05
C VAL A 167 4.39 1.23 8.32
N LEU A 168 4.61 1.40 7.02
CA LEU A 168 3.83 2.28 6.17
C LEU A 168 3.21 1.45 5.04
N ALA A 169 1.87 1.39 4.99
CA ALA A 169 1.17 0.77 3.87
C ALA A 169 0.27 1.78 3.17
N GLY A 170 -0.06 1.52 1.92
CA GLY A 170 -0.89 2.45 1.18
C GLY A 170 -0.99 2.12 -0.30
N ASP A 171 -1.88 2.86 -0.96
CA ASP A 171 -1.82 3.03 -2.40
C ASP A 171 -1.01 4.30 -2.67
N PHE A 172 0.16 4.12 -3.26
CA PHE A 172 1.11 5.18 -3.55
C PHE A 172 0.90 5.78 -4.94
N ASN A 173 0.05 5.17 -5.77
CA ASN A 173 -0.14 5.55 -7.17
C ASN A 173 1.20 5.78 -7.88
N SER A 174 2.19 4.92 -7.60
CA SER A 174 3.57 5.03 -8.07
C SER A 174 4.15 3.63 -8.29
N THR A 175 4.87 3.41 -9.38
CA THR A 175 5.40 2.09 -9.77
C THR A 175 6.75 1.75 -9.11
N PRO A 176 7.19 0.48 -9.09
CA PRO A 176 8.46 0.09 -8.48
C PRO A 176 9.69 0.76 -9.12
N GLU A 177 9.61 1.13 -10.40
CA GLU A 177 10.68 1.79 -11.15
C GLU A 177 10.68 3.33 -10.97
N SER A 178 9.71 3.86 -10.24
CA SER A 178 9.47 5.30 -10.10
C SER A 178 10.49 6.01 -9.22
N ALA A 179 10.66 7.32 -9.44
CA ALA A 179 11.48 8.16 -8.58
C ALA A 179 10.92 8.24 -7.15
N ILE A 180 9.59 8.14 -7.00
CA ILE A 180 8.92 8.09 -5.70
C ILE A 180 9.25 6.81 -4.94
N TYR A 181 9.23 5.64 -5.61
CA TYR A 181 9.67 4.38 -5.00
C TYR A 181 11.14 4.49 -4.56
N LYS A 182 12.00 5.04 -5.43
CA LYS A 182 13.41 5.28 -5.10
C LYS A 182 13.53 6.16 -3.84
N PHE A 183 12.81 7.27 -3.76
CA PHE A 183 12.78 8.16 -2.60
C PHE A 183 12.39 7.44 -1.30
N LEU A 184 11.39 6.56 -1.34
CA LEU A 184 10.99 5.76 -0.17
C LEU A 184 12.10 4.81 0.28
N SER A 185 12.87 4.26 -0.67
CA SER A 185 13.99 3.33 -0.41
C SER A 185 15.36 3.98 -0.13
N SER A 186 15.51 5.27 -0.43
CA SER A 186 16.73 6.05 -0.22
C SER A 186 16.57 7.06 0.93
N SER A 187 17.67 7.68 1.33
CA SER A 187 17.65 8.78 2.32
C SER A 187 17.23 10.12 1.69
N GLU A 188 17.43 10.29 0.39
CA GLU A 188 17.13 11.54 -0.30
C GLU A 188 16.81 11.35 -1.79
N LEU A 189 16.17 12.36 -2.39
CA LEU A 189 15.91 12.46 -3.82
C LEU A 189 16.14 13.89 -4.29
N SER A 190 17.04 14.08 -5.28
CA SER A 190 17.15 15.33 -6.03
C SER A 190 16.06 15.42 -7.10
N ILE A 191 15.11 16.34 -6.95
CA ILE A 191 13.95 16.46 -7.85
C ILE A 191 14.34 16.99 -9.25
N MET A 192 15.45 17.71 -9.35
CA MET A 192 15.95 18.26 -10.63
C MET A 192 16.44 17.18 -11.60
N SER A 193 16.62 15.94 -11.12
CA SER A 193 17.01 14.81 -11.96
C SER A 193 15.83 14.16 -12.70
N TYR A 194 14.60 14.62 -12.47
CA TYR A 194 13.38 13.98 -12.97
C TYR A 194 12.41 15.00 -13.55
N ASP A 195 11.63 14.57 -14.55
CA ASP A 195 10.41 15.27 -14.96
C ASP A 195 9.34 15.04 -13.88
N ARG A 196 8.74 16.12 -13.38
CA ARG A 196 7.68 16.06 -12.37
C ARG A 196 6.47 15.22 -12.78
N ARG A 197 6.20 15.10 -14.09
CA ARG A 197 5.08 14.34 -14.64
C ARG A 197 5.34 12.84 -14.65
N GLU A 198 6.60 12.46 -14.52
CA GLU A 198 7.07 11.07 -14.65
C GLU A 198 7.52 10.49 -13.30
N LEU A 199 7.52 11.29 -12.21
CA LEU A 199 7.98 10.85 -10.88
C LEU A 199 7.28 9.60 -10.35
N SER A 200 6.02 9.38 -10.75
CA SER A 200 5.22 8.22 -10.34
C SER A 200 5.47 6.97 -11.20
N GLY A 201 6.10 7.12 -12.37
CA GLY A 201 6.32 6.01 -13.31
C GLY A 201 5.04 5.35 -13.83
N GLN A 202 3.88 6.01 -13.71
CA GLN A 202 2.61 5.47 -14.21
C GLN A 202 2.42 5.66 -15.72
N SER A 203 3.14 6.61 -16.33
CA SER A 203 3.16 6.80 -17.78
C SER A 203 3.66 5.52 -18.44
N GLY A 204 2.85 4.93 -19.31
CA GLY A 204 3.16 3.66 -19.99
C GLY A 204 2.59 2.40 -19.35
N CYS A 205 1.86 2.52 -18.23
CA CYS A 205 1.20 1.38 -17.57
C CYS A 205 -0.24 1.14 -18.05
N HIS A 206 -0.64 1.75 -19.18
CA HIS A 206 -1.95 1.49 -19.76
C HIS A 206 -2.02 0.04 -20.29
N PRO A 207 -3.10 -0.73 -20.03
CA PRO A 207 -3.16 -2.14 -20.44
C PRO A 207 -2.85 -2.38 -21.93
N ALA A 208 -3.30 -1.48 -22.82
CA ALA A 208 -2.98 -1.58 -24.25
C ALA A 208 -1.48 -1.46 -24.56
N GLU A 209 -0.73 -0.68 -23.77
CA GLU A 209 0.72 -0.54 -23.91
C GLU A 209 1.44 -1.72 -23.27
N VAL A 210 1.04 -2.09 -22.06
CA VAL A 210 1.62 -3.24 -21.32
C VAL A 210 1.42 -4.56 -22.07
N LEU A 211 0.26 -4.75 -22.70
CA LEU A 211 -0.10 -6.00 -23.39
C LEU A 211 0.13 -5.95 -24.90
N GLY A 212 0.20 -4.76 -25.49
CA GLY A 212 0.36 -4.54 -26.93
C GLY A 212 1.80 -4.63 -27.43
N VAL A 213 2.80 -4.66 -26.55
CA VAL A 213 4.16 -5.08 -26.90
C VAL A 213 4.09 -6.57 -27.26
N LYS A 214 4.37 -6.89 -28.54
CA LYS A 214 4.26 -8.24 -29.14
C LYS A 214 4.65 -9.36 -28.14
N LYS A 215 3.86 -10.43 -28.14
CA LYS A 215 3.94 -11.71 -27.37
C LYS A 215 5.34 -12.36 -27.18
N GLU A 216 6.39 -11.83 -27.77
CA GLU A 216 7.77 -12.28 -27.61
C GLU A 216 8.52 -11.29 -26.72
N SER A 217 8.86 -11.73 -25.51
CA SER A 217 9.52 -10.99 -24.42
C SER A 217 8.63 -10.03 -23.65
N TRP A 218 8.10 -10.52 -22.52
CA TRP A 218 7.76 -9.67 -21.37
C TRP A 218 9.04 -8.93 -20.97
N ARG A 219 9.22 -7.69 -21.42
CA ARG A 219 10.40 -6.88 -21.09
C ARG A 219 10.10 -6.09 -19.82
N PRO A 220 10.91 -6.23 -18.76
CA PRO A 220 10.91 -5.26 -17.67
C PRO A 220 11.12 -3.87 -18.27
N PHE A 221 10.26 -2.94 -17.89
CA PHE A 221 10.13 -1.62 -18.46
C PHE A 221 11.46 -0.85 -18.44
N TYR A 222 12.04 -0.61 -19.61
CA TYR A 222 13.02 0.46 -19.80
C TYR A 222 12.29 1.64 -20.46
N CYS A 223 11.56 2.41 -19.66
CA CYS A 223 11.04 3.70 -20.10
C CYS A 223 12.17 4.72 -20.04
N TRP A 224 12.97 4.82 -21.11
CA TRP A 224 13.72 6.04 -21.36
C TRP A 224 12.70 7.12 -21.75
N GLY A 225 12.23 7.87 -20.77
CA GLY A 225 11.40 9.04 -21.01
C GLY A 225 12.10 9.98 -21.99
N ARG A 226 11.36 10.51 -22.98
CA ARG A 226 11.82 11.64 -23.78
C ARG A 226 12.23 12.74 -22.80
N GLN A 227 13.50 13.09 -22.81
CA GLN A 227 14.12 14.05 -21.91
C GLN A 227 13.72 15.48 -22.34
N THR A 228 12.43 15.80 -22.30
CA THR A 228 12.00 17.20 -22.28
C THR A 228 12.14 17.65 -20.84
N LYS A 229 13.16 18.44 -20.51
CA LYS A 229 13.27 19.09 -19.20
C LYS A 229 12.05 20.01 -19.02
N SER A 230 10.95 19.49 -18.47
CA SER A 230 9.87 20.35 -18.00
C SER A 230 10.46 21.15 -16.83
N SER A 231 10.51 22.47 -16.95
CA SER A 231 10.93 23.34 -15.85
C SER A 231 9.90 23.23 -14.74
N TRP A 232 10.34 22.86 -13.55
CA TRP A 232 9.53 22.93 -12.34
C TRP A 232 9.20 24.39 -12.01
N SER A 233 7.94 24.70 -11.66
CA SER A 233 7.59 26.01 -11.09
C SER A 233 7.92 26.07 -9.60
N ASP A 234 8.05 27.28 -9.03
CA ASP A 234 8.30 27.46 -7.60
C ASP A 234 7.18 26.84 -6.74
N GLU A 235 5.93 26.88 -7.20
CA GLU A 235 4.81 26.22 -6.53
C GLU A 235 4.93 24.70 -6.56
N GLU A 236 5.40 24.14 -7.68
CA GLU A 236 5.61 22.69 -7.83
C GLU A 236 6.78 22.22 -6.98
N ILE A 237 7.87 22.99 -6.92
CA ILE A 237 9.00 22.74 -6.02
C ILE A 237 8.51 22.79 -4.57
N LYS A 238 7.82 23.87 -4.18
CA LYS A 238 7.27 24.02 -2.83
C LYS A 238 6.30 22.90 -2.46
N ALA A 239 5.47 22.44 -3.40
CA ALA A 239 4.57 21.31 -3.17
C ALA A 239 5.36 20.03 -2.86
N ALA A 240 6.36 19.71 -3.68
CA ALA A 240 7.19 18.52 -3.51
C ALA A 240 8.05 18.55 -2.25
N THR A 241 8.78 19.65 -2.03
CA THR A 241 9.87 19.71 -1.05
C THR A 241 9.49 20.44 0.25
N GLY A 242 8.40 21.21 0.21
CA GLY A 242 7.96 22.07 1.31
C GLY A 242 8.56 23.48 1.28
N SER A 243 9.53 23.76 0.41
CA SER A 243 10.17 25.07 0.24
C SER A 243 10.54 25.32 -1.23
N ALA A 244 10.27 26.50 -1.76
CA ALA A 244 10.59 26.84 -3.16
C ALA A 244 12.11 26.79 -3.45
N ASP A 245 12.95 27.00 -2.42
CA ASP A 245 14.41 27.01 -2.56
C ASP A 245 15.06 25.62 -2.38
N CYS A 246 14.26 24.59 -2.11
CA CYS A 246 14.75 23.26 -1.79
C CYS A 246 14.57 22.32 -2.99
N GLN A 247 15.66 21.72 -3.47
CA GLN A 247 15.69 20.80 -4.61
C GLN A 247 15.97 19.33 -4.23
N VAL A 248 16.21 19.06 -2.94
CA VAL A 248 16.50 17.74 -2.41
C VAL A 248 15.51 17.42 -1.31
N VAL A 249 14.79 16.32 -1.46
CA VAL A 249 13.83 15.86 -0.46
C VAL A 249 14.45 14.75 0.38
N GLY A 250 14.44 14.89 1.71
CA GLY A 250 14.91 13.88 2.65
C GLY A 250 13.81 12.89 3.08
N ASN A 251 14.23 11.67 3.38
CA ASN A 251 13.41 10.59 3.93
C ASN A 251 14.07 10.06 5.23
N PRO A 252 13.41 10.22 6.40
CA PRO A 252 14.00 9.84 7.69
C PRO A 252 13.99 8.33 7.98
N PHE A 253 13.25 7.51 7.22
CA PHE A 253 13.00 6.11 7.58
C PHE A 253 13.67 5.05 6.70
N ARG A 254 14.40 5.43 5.63
CA ARG A 254 15.02 4.53 4.63
C ARG A 254 14.26 3.20 4.48
N LEU A 255 13.04 3.29 3.96
CA LEU A 255 12.07 2.22 4.03
C LEU A 255 12.42 1.07 3.08
N THR A 256 12.08 -0.16 3.47
CA THR A 256 12.20 -1.34 2.62
C THR A 256 10.82 -1.94 2.38
N SER A 257 10.54 -2.40 1.16
CA SER A 257 9.27 -3.06 0.86
C SER A 257 9.27 -4.52 1.32
N SER A 258 8.21 -4.94 2.00
CA SER A 258 8.03 -6.32 2.46
C SER A 258 8.07 -7.33 1.32
N TYR A 259 7.50 -6.97 0.17
CA TYR A 259 7.41 -7.85 -0.98
C TYR A 259 8.75 -7.95 -1.73
N ALA A 260 9.47 -6.83 -1.88
CA ALA A 260 10.81 -6.83 -2.45
C ALA A 260 11.85 -7.57 -1.59
N THR A 261 11.70 -7.57 -0.25
CA THR A 261 12.62 -8.29 0.65
C THR A 261 12.54 -9.82 0.52
N LEU A 262 11.34 -10.35 0.27
CA LEU A 262 11.10 -11.79 0.27
C LEU A 262 11.01 -12.35 -1.15
N LYS A 263 11.72 -13.45 -1.41
CA LYS A 263 11.68 -14.11 -2.71
C LYS A 263 10.28 -14.62 -3.04
N GLY A 264 9.83 -14.38 -4.26
CA GLY A 264 8.61 -14.94 -4.82
C GLY A 264 8.84 -15.59 -6.20
N PRO A 265 7.86 -16.35 -6.70
CA PRO A 265 7.80 -16.88 -8.06
C PRO A 265 7.93 -15.81 -9.14
N SER A 266 8.60 -16.13 -10.26
CA SER A 266 8.78 -15.20 -11.38
C SER A 266 7.50 -14.89 -12.17
N ASN A 267 6.44 -15.68 -12.00
CA ASN A 267 5.13 -15.43 -12.61
C ASN A 267 4.20 -14.55 -11.75
N THR A 268 4.63 -14.18 -10.54
CA THR A 268 3.95 -13.22 -9.65
C THR A 268 4.84 -12.03 -9.31
N ARG A 269 6.17 -12.14 -9.51
CA ARG A 269 7.17 -11.11 -9.19
C ARG A 269 7.92 -10.56 -10.40
N GLY A 270 8.15 -9.24 -10.38
CA GLY A 270 9.01 -8.53 -11.32
C GLY A 270 10.49 -8.54 -10.90
N SER A 271 11.33 -7.87 -11.69
CA SER A 271 12.78 -7.76 -11.43
C SER A 271 13.12 -7.01 -10.14
N SER A 272 12.24 -6.13 -9.68
CA SER A 272 12.36 -5.41 -8.41
C SER A 272 12.04 -6.28 -7.17
N GLY A 273 11.56 -7.52 -7.38
CA GLY A 273 11.03 -8.35 -6.31
C GLY A 273 9.61 -7.97 -5.88
N GLU A 274 9.02 -6.93 -6.49
CA GLU A 274 7.64 -6.53 -6.26
C GLU A 274 6.64 -7.39 -7.05
N PRO A 275 5.36 -7.43 -6.66
CA PRO A 275 4.32 -8.01 -7.49
C PRO A 275 4.34 -7.46 -8.93
N LEU A 276 3.94 -8.29 -9.88
CA LEU A 276 3.74 -7.87 -11.26
C LEU A 276 2.58 -6.88 -11.43
N ALA A 277 1.53 -7.06 -10.62
CA ALA A 277 0.45 -6.11 -10.51
C ALA A 277 -0.19 -6.19 -9.12
N THR A 278 -0.58 -5.03 -8.61
CA THR A 278 -1.50 -4.87 -7.47
C THR A 278 -2.81 -4.22 -7.90
N SER A 279 -2.85 -3.61 -9.09
CA SER A 279 -4.05 -3.03 -9.68
C SER A 279 -4.15 -3.40 -11.17
N TYR A 280 -5.36 -3.71 -11.64
CA TYR A 280 -5.63 -4.00 -13.04
C TYR A 280 -7.02 -3.52 -13.44
N HIS A 281 -7.11 -2.40 -14.15
CA HIS A 281 -8.37 -1.87 -14.69
C HIS A 281 -8.13 -1.23 -16.06
N GLU A 282 -9.15 -0.59 -16.64
CA GLU A 282 -9.12 -0.07 -18.02
C GLU A 282 -7.95 0.91 -18.32
N LYS A 283 -7.44 1.63 -17.32
CA LYS A 283 -6.42 2.68 -17.49
C LYS A 283 -5.05 2.29 -16.96
N PHE A 284 -4.95 1.25 -16.14
CA PHE A 284 -3.71 0.90 -15.46
C PHE A 284 -3.61 -0.61 -15.21
N LEU A 285 -2.41 -1.14 -15.46
CA LEU A 285 -2.00 -2.48 -15.07
C LEU A 285 -0.58 -2.39 -14.50
N GLY A 286 -0.43 -2.69 -13.21
CA GLY A 286 0.87 -2.65 -12.55
C GLY A 286 0.77 -2.62 -11.03
N THR A 287 1.89 -2.34 -10.37
CA THR A 287 2.01 -2.30 -8.92
C THR A 287 2.05 -0.86 -8.41
N VAL A 288 1.15 -0.54 -7.47
CA VAL A 288 1.04 0.77 -6.82
C VAL A 288 0.78 0.67 -5.32
N ASP A 289 0.47 -0.52 -4.83
CA ASP A 289 0.29 -0.80 -3.40
C ASP A 289 1.56 -1.38 -2.80
N TYR A 290 1.89 -0.95 -1.59
CA TYR A 290 3.10 -1.39 -0.90
C TYR A 290 2.88 -1.55 0.60
N ILE A 291 3.69 -2.41 1.22
CA ILE A 291 3.85 -2.51 2.68
C ILE A 291 5.33 -2.30 3.00
N TRP A 292 5.66 -1.06 3.36
CA TRP A 292 7.00 -0.63 3.74
C TRP A 292 7.25 -0.84 5.22
N TYR A 293 8.51 -1.09 5.58
CA TYR A 293 8.98 -1.17 6.96
C TYR A 293 10.33 -0.44 7.12
N SER A 294 10.58 0.11 8.30
CA SER A 294 11.86 0.68 8.70
C SER A 294 12.70 -0.31 9.53
N ASP A 295 13.92 0.10 9.89
CA ASP A 295 14.77 -0.61 10.84
C ASP A 295 14.04 -0.95 12.15
N GLY A 296 14.45 -2.05 12.78
CA GLY A 296 13.77 -2.64 13.96
C GLY A 296 12.70 -3.67 13.61
N LEU A 297 12.37 -3.83 12.33
CA LEU A 297 11.39 -4.79 11.81
C LEU A 297 11.97 -5.63 10.68
N VAL A 298 11.42 -6.83 10.51
CA VAL A 298 11.73 -7.70 9.38
C VAL A 298 10.48 -8.46 8.93
N PRO A 299 10.14 -8.46 7.63
CA PRO A 299 9.08 -9.30 7.10
C PRO A 299 9.53 -10.77 7.15
N THR A 300 8.70 -11.65 7.70
CA THR A 300 8.97 -13.09 7.79
C THR A 300 8.24 -13.86 6.70
N ARG A 301 7.07 -13.39 6.28
CA ARG A 301 6.25 -13.99 5.22
C ARG A 301 5.42 -12.93 4.51
N VAL A 302 5.09 -13.17 3.24
CA VAL A 302 4.06 -12.44 2.49
C VAL A 302 3.08 -13.42 1.87
N VAL A 303 1.82 -13.01 1.72
CA VAL A 303 0.88 -13.71 0.85
C VAL A 303 1.11 -13.23 -0.57
N ASP A 304 1.44 -14.15 -1.45
CA ASP A 304 1.73 -13.82 -2.84
C ASP A 304 0.49 -13.36 -3.61
N THR A 305 0.69 -12.54 -4.64
CA THR A 305 -0.38 -12.11 -5.56
C THR A 305 -0.72 -13.21 -6.56
N VAL A 306 -1.81 -13.03 -7.28
CA VAL A 306 -2.25 -13.97 -8.32
C VAL A 306 -1.25 -13.98 -9.48
N PRO A 307 -0.87 -15.14 -10.03
CA PRO A 307 -0.05 -15.22 -11.23
C PRO A 307 -0.57 -14.34 -12.37
N ILE A 308 0.35 -13.67 -13.08
CA ILE A 308 -0.02 -12.66 -14.07
C ILE A 308 -0.89 -13.23 -15.19
N ASP A 309 -0.65 -14.47 -15.63
CA ASP A 309 -1.43 -15.11 -16.68
C ASP A 309 -2.88 -15.41 -16.24
N ILE A 310 -3.11 -15.61 -14.94
CA ILE A 310 -4.45 -15.79 -14.37
C ILE A 310 -5.12 -14.43 -14.22
N LEU A 311 -4.39 -13.41 -13.75
CA LEU A 311 -4.91 -12.04 -13.62
C LEU A 311 -5.35 -11.49 -14.98
N LEU A 312 -4.55 -11.68 -16.03
CA LEU A 312 -4.90 -11.21 -17.37
C LEU A 312 -6.13 -11.91 -17.95
N ARG A 313 -6.41 -13.16 -17.56
CA ARG A 313 -7.63 -13.88 -17.98
C ARG A 313 -8.91 -13.30 -17.37
N THR A 314 -8.83 -12.47 -16.33
CA THR A 314 -10.03 -11.79 -15.80
C THR A 314 -10.50 -10.67 -16.72
N GLY A 315 -9.64 -10.17 -17.63
CA GLY A 315 -9.95 -9.05 -18.51
C GLY A 315 -9.98 -7.68 -17.81
N GLY A 316 -9.55 -7.63 -16.55
CA GLY A 316 -9.63 -6.47 -15.68
C GLY A 316 -10.24 -6.82 -14.33
N LEU A 317 -10.09 -5.91 -13.39
CA LEU A 317 -10.70 -5.91 -12.08
C LEU A 317 -11.51 -4.58 -11.91
N PRO A 318 -12.59 -4.57 -11.11
CA PRO A 318 -13.20 -5.73 -10.45
C PRO A 318 -13.79 -6.73 -11.46
N CYS A 319 -13.91 -7.99 -11.04
CA CYS A 319 -14.55 -9.07 -11.79
C CYS A 319 -15.51 -9.87 -10.89
N GLU A 320 -16.16 -10.91 -11.42
CA GLU A 320 -17.12 -11.73 -10.66
C GLU A 320 -16.53 -12.31 -9.36
N LYS A 321 -15.22 -12.57 -9.34
CA LYS A 321 -14.50 -13.18 -8.21
C LYS A 321 -13.84 -12.18 -7.26
N VAL A 322 -13.67 -10.93 -7.69
CA VAL A 322 -12.88 -9.90 -6.98
C VAL A 322 -13.56 -8.56 -7.19
N GLY A 323 -14.12 -7.97 -6.14
CA GLY A 323 -14.93 -6.76 -6.19
C GLY A 323 -14.15 -5.46 -6.00
N SER A 324 -12.83 -5.53 -5.88
CA SER A 324 -11.93 -4.38 -6.01
C SER A 324 -11.11 -4.50 -7.31
N ASP A 325 -10.73 -3.36 -7.88
CA ASP A 325 -9.71 -3.25 -8.92
C ASP A 325 -8.27 -3.46 -8.42
N HIS A 326 -8.09 -3.52 -7.09
CA HIS A 326 -6.83 -3.81 -6.42
C HIS A 326 -6.80 -5.21 -5.78
N LEU A 327 -5.60 -5.80 -5.72
CA LEU A 327 -5.30 -7.01 -4.99
C LEU A 327 -4.84 -6.68 -3.57
N ALA A 328 -5.35 -7.41 -2.59
CA ALA A 328 -4.92 -7.23 -1.20
C ALA A 328 -3.48 -7.71 -0.99
N LEU A 329 -2.68 -6.90 -0.30
CA LEU A 329 -1.35 -7.26 0.17
C LEU A 329 -1.38 -7.70 1.64
N VAL A 330 -0.62 -8.71 1.98
CA VAL A 330 -0.50 -9.23 3.35
C VAL A 330 0.96 -9.57 3.64
N SER A 331 1.48 -8.97 4.71
CA SER A 331 2.83 -9.22 5.23
C SER A 331 2.75 -9.61 6.70
N GLU A 332 3.50 -10.64 7.07
CA GLU A 332 3.82 -10.94 8.46
C GLU A 332 5.16 -10.33 8.80
N ILE A 333 5.18 -9.47 9.82
CA ILE A 333 6.34 -8.69 10.22
C ILE A 333 6.66 -9.01 11.68
N ALA A 334 7.94 -9.24 11.96
CA ALA A 334 8.46 -9.45 13.30
C ALA A 334 9.38 -8.28 13.70
N PHE A 335 9.47 -8.01 15.00
CA PHE A 335 10.55 -7.17 15.54
C PHE A 335 11.88 -7.90 15.38
N THR A 336 12.92 -7.20 14.98
CA THR A 336 14.28 -7.72 15.02
C THR A 336 14.71 -7.89 16.47
N THR A 337 15.33 -9.01 16.83
CA THR A 337 15.92 -9.18 18.16
C THR A 337 17.05 -8.18 18.35
N THR A 338 16.93 -7.27 19.32
CA THR A 338 18.09 -6.52 19.78
C THR A 338 18.95 -7.44 20.63
N SER A 339 20.27 -7.33 20.50
CA SER A 339 21.27 -8.09 21.26
C SER A 339 21.21 -7.94 22.79
N GLU A 340 20.27 -7.12 23.29
CA GLU A 340 20.04 -6.86 24.72
C GLU A 340 18.96 -7.76 25.35
N GLU A 341 18.11 -8.44 24.57
CA GLU A 341 17.10 -9.38 25.10
C GLU A 341 17.69 -10.78 25.41
N SER A 342 18.99 -10.98 25.20
CA SER A 342 19.73 -12.23 25.42
C SER A 342 20.66 -12.21 26.64
N LYS A 343 20.44 -11.33 27.62
CA LYS A 343 21.18 -11.33 28.90
C LYS A 343 20.27 -11.49 30.10
#